data_AF-A0A956NSJ5-F1
#
_entry.id   AF-A0A956NSJ5-F1
#
_cell.length_a   1.000
_cell.length_b   1.000
_cell.length_c   1.000
_cell.angle_alpha   90.00
_cell.angle_beta   90.00
_cell.angle_gamma   90.00
#
_symmetry.space_group_name_H-M   'P 1'
#
loop_
_entity.id
_entity.type
_entity.pdbx_description
1 polymer ?
#
loop_
_entity_poly.entity_id
_entity_poly.type
_entity_poly.pdbx_seq_one_letter_code
_entity_poly.pdbx_strand_id
1 'polypeptide(L)' 'HIETRFEADGTGTLMTMRMTLPDAATRAAMLETGMAEGMEASYQRLEALGLAV' A
#
# COMPACT_ATOMS: atom_id res chain seq x y z
N HIS A 1 -14.26 1.60 -0.91
CA HIS A 1 -14.04 0.14 -0.75
C HIS A 1 -12.55 -0.13 -0.90
N ILE A 2 -11.98 -1.02 -0.10
CA ILE A 2 -10.55 -1.38 -0.17
C ILE A 2 -10.46 -2.90 -0.26
N GLU A 3 -9.66 -3.39 -1.20
CA GLU A 3 -9.29 -4.79 -1.32
C GLU A 3 -7.79 -4.94 -1.24
N THR A 4 -7.35 -5.91 -0.45
CA THR A 4 -5.95 -6.31 -0.37
C THR A 4 -5.86 -7.78 -0.75
N ARG A 5 -5.00 -8.09 -1.72
CA ARG A 5 -4.69 -9.44 -2.18
C ARG A 5 -3.25 -9.77 -1.85
N PHE A 6 -3.04 -10.99 -1.41
CA PHE A 6 -1.71 -11.55 -1.14
C PHE A 6 -1.53 -12.78 -2.01
N GLU A 7 -0.42 -12.82 -2.73
CA GLU A 7 -0.09 -13.90 -3.66
C GLU A 7 1.36 -14.32 -3.38
N ALA A 8 1.64 -15.62 -3.52
CA ALA A 8 3.01 -16.11 -3.41
C ALA A 8 3.83 -15.54 -4.58
N ASP A 9 5.02 -15.01 -4.29
CA ASP A 9 5.94 -14.48 -5.30
C ASP A 9 7.38 -14.89 -4.96
N GLY A 10 7.86 -15.96 -5.60
CA GLY A 10 9.15 -16.56 -5.30
C GLY A 10 9.27 -17.00 -3.84
N THR A 11 10.23 -16.44 -3.12
CA THR A 11 10.44 -16.68 -1.67
C THR A 11 9.66 -15.71 -0.78
N GLY A 12 8.88 -14.80 -1.38
CA GLY A 12 8.17 -13.73 -0.69
C GLY A 12 6.67 -13.73 -0.99
N THR A 13 6.04 -12.60 -0.66
CA THR A 13 4.61 -12.36 -0.89
C THR A 13 4.44 -11.07 -1.69
N LEU A 14 3.74 -11.15 -2.81
CA LEU A 14 3.26 -9.97 -3.52
C LEU A 14 1.94 -9.51 -2.87
N MET A 15 1.93 -8.29 -2.33
CA MET A 15 0.72 -7.66 -1.84
C MET A 15 0.23 -6.60 -2.82
N THR A 16 -1.01 -6.73 -3.29
CA THR A 16 -1.68 -5.71 -4.11
C THR A 16 -2.85 -5.11 -3.34
N MET A 17 -2.87 -3.79 -3.18
CA MET A 17 -3.98 -3.07 -2.57
C MET A 17 -4.69 -2.19 -3.61
N ARG A 18 -6.02 -2.34 -3.72
CA ARG A 18 -6.87 -1.55 -4.62
C ARG A 18 -7.92 -0.81 -3.81
N MET A 19 -7.92 0.52 -3.94
CA MET A 19 -8.90 1.40 -3.33
C MET A 19 -9.87 1.94 -4.39
N THR A 20 -11.16 1.74 -4.17
CA THR A 20 -12.23 2.35 -4.98
C THR A 20 -12.75 3.59 -4.28
N LEU A 21 -12.63 4.72 -4.96
CA LEU A 21 -13.08 6.05 -4.53
C LEU A 21 -14.31 6.48 -5.34
N PRO A 22 -15.16 7.38 -4.79
CA PRO A 22 -16.41 7.78 -5.44
C PRO A 22 -16.18 8.57 -6.74
N ASP A 23 -15.10 9.34 -6.83
CA ASP A 23 -14.80 10.19 -7.99
C ASP A 23 -13.31 10.56 -8.08
N ALA A 24 -12.95 11.19 -9.21
CA ALA A 24 -11.58 11.59 -9.51
C ALA A 24 -11.08 12.77 -8.65
N ALA A 25 -11.96 13.66 -8.20
CA ALA A 25 -11.57 14.82 -7.38
C ALA A 25 -11.17 14.37 -5.97
N THR A 26 -11.93 13.44 -5.40
CA THR A 26 -11.61 12.76 -4.14
C THR A 26 -10.27 12.05 -4.24
N ARG A 27 -10.02 11.35 -5.36
CA ARG A 27 -8.72 10.72 -5.61
C ARG A 27 -7.57 11.74 -5.66
N ALA A 28 -7.75 12.86 -6.35
CA ALA A 28 -6.74 13.91 -6.45
C ALA A 28 -6.42 14.52 -5.08
N ALA A 29 -7.45 14.92 -4.33
CA ALA A 29 -7.30 15.47 -2.98
C ALA A 29 -6.60 14.48 -2.04
N MET A 30 -6.93 13.19 -2.11
CA MET A 30 -6.24 12.17 -1.32
C MET A 30 -4.76 12.03 -1.69
N LEU A 31 -4.40 12.09 -2.98
CA LEU A 31 -3.00 12.04 -3.41
C LEU A 31 -2.21 13.27 -2.94
N GLU A 32 -2.84 14.45 -2.93
CA GLU A 32 -2.22 15.70 -2.44
C GLU A 32 -1.85 15.65 -0.94
N THR A 33 -2.48 14.77 -0.15
CA THR A 33 -2.14 14.61 1.28
C THR A 33 -0.78 13.95 1.53
N GLY A 34 -0.08 13.49 0.49
CA GLY A 34 1.14 12.70 0.64
C GLY A 34 0.88 11.25 1.05
N MET A 35 -0.33 10.74 0.77
CA MET A 35 -0.75 9.39 1.12
C MET A 35 0.16 8.32 0.50
N ALA A 36 0.69 8.55 -0.71
CA ALA A 36 1.56 7.60 -1.39
C ALA A 36 2.89 7.44 -0.64
N GLU A 37 3.48 8.55 -0.23
CA GLU A 37 4.74 8.61 0.52
C GLU A 37 4.57 8.00 1.92
N GLY A 38 3.45 8.28 2.59
CA GLY A 38 3.13 7.68 3.89
C GLY A 38 2.95 6.16 3.81
N MET A 39 2.42 5.66 2.70
CA MET A 39 2.27 4.22 2.45
C MET A 39 3.64 3.56 2.22
N GLU A 40 4.51 4.18 1.42
CA GLU A 40 5.88 3.72 1.19
C GLU A 40 6.69 3.66 2.50
N ALA A 41 6.62 4.71 3.32
CA ALA A 41 7.25 4.71 4.65
C ALA A 41 6.70 3.61 5.58
N SER A 42 5.48 3.15 5.35
CA SER A 42 4.90 2.02 6.09
C SER A 42 5.46 0.69 5.60
N TYR A 43 5.68 0.52 4.31
CA TYR A 43 6.34 -0.67 3.76
C TYR A 43 7.78 -0.79 4.23
N GLN A 44 8.56 0.29 4.24
CA GLN A 44 9.93 0.28 4.77
C GLN A 44 9.98 -0.17 6.24
N ARG A 45 9.01 0.25 7.06
CA ARG A 45 8.89 -0.20 8.45
C ARG A 45 8.53 -1.69 8.55
N LEU A 46 7.66 -2.19 7.68
CA LEU A 46 7.30 -3.60 7.64
C LEU A 46 8.50 -4.47 7.22
N GLU A 47 9.28 -4.04 6.23
CA GLU A 47 10.51 -4.70 5.82
C GLU A 47 11.53 -4.76 6.98
N ALA A 48 11.67 -3.66 7.73
CA ALA A 48 12.54 -3.62 8.90
C ALA A 48 12.13 -4.64 9.99
N LEU A 49 10.83 -4.94 10.13
CA LEU A 49 10.34 -6.00 11.03
C LEU A 49 10.64 -7.40 10.49
N GLY A 50 10.51 -7.61 9.17
CA GLY A 50 10.81 -8.90 8.53
C GLY A 50 12.29 -9.27 8.55
N LEU A 51 13.18 -8.28 8.55
CA LEU A 51 14.64 -8.45 8.64
C LEU A 51 15.15 -8.71 10.07
N ALA A 52 14.29 -8.56 11.09
CA ALA A 52 14.66 -8.70 12.49
C ALA A 52 14.48 -10.12 13.06
N VAL A 53 14.27 -11.12 12.19
CA VAL A 53 14.02 -12.53 12.54
C VAL A 53 15.15 -13.43 12.06
#